data_AF-A0A9W6GZ95-F1
#
_entry.id   AF-A0A9W6GZ95-F1
#
_cell.length_a   1.000
_cell.length_b   1.000
_cell.length_c   1.000
_cell.angle_alpha   90.00
_cell.angle_beta   90.00
_cell.angle_gamma   90.00
#
_symmetry.space_group_name_H-M   'P 1'
#
loop_
_entity.id
_entity.type
_entity.pdbx_description
1 polymer ?
#
loop_
_entity_poly.entity_id
_entity_poly.type
_entity_poly.pdbx_seq_one_letter_code
_entity_poly.pdbx_strand_id
1 'polypeptide(L)'
;MKRALAMPAILLAAAIVAFTTGTAVADCYAEIEKTKRDWAALKLTPSKPGASSKGIRGHEHFTAALSSMRFHLGEAEDLCNVGNEHEALLHVNIIRAFLDLPELQHPTSHFYLYKGGKR
;
A
#
# COMPACT_ATOMS: atom_id res chain seq x y z
N MET A 1 -14.14 4.19 70.39
CA MET A 1 -13.95 5.01 69.17
C MET A 1 -13.38 4.11 68.07
N LYS A 2 -14.19 3.71 67.09
CA LYS A 2 -13.74 2.89 65.94
C LYS A 2 -13.61 3.81 64.73
N ARG A 3 -12.40 4.06 64.25
CA ARG A 3 -12.16 4.76 62.97
C ARG A 3 -12.13 3.71 61.87
N ALA A 4 -13.13 3.71 61.01
CA ALA A 4 -13.11 2.95 59.77
C ALA A 4 -12.15 3.66 58.80
N LEU A 5 -11.08 2.96 58.43
CA LEU A 5 -10.16 3.41 57.39
C LEU A 5 -10.77 3.01 56.04
N ALA A 6 -11.29 3.97 55.29
CA ALA A 6 -11.70 3.75 53.90
C ALA A 6 -10.44 3.68 53.04
N MET A 7 -10.23 2.54 52.38
CA MET A 7 -9.09 2.29 51.49
C MET A 7 -9.56 2.49 50.04
N PRO A 8 -8.95 3.38 49.24
CA PRO A 8 -9.35 3.59 47.87
C PRO A 8 -8.94 2.38 47.02
N ALA A 9 -9.93 1.78 46.34
CA ALA A 9 -9.72 0.70 45.38
C ALA A 9 -8.95 1.24 44.17
N ILE A 10 -7.63 0.98 44.13
CA ILE A 10 -6.82 1.20 42.94
C ILE A 10 -7.15 0.06 41.97
N LEU A 11 -8.06 0.33 41.03
CA LEU A 11 -8.31 -0.52 39.88
C LEU A 11 -7.08 -0.44 38.96
N LEU A 12 -6.17 -1.42 39.08
CA LEU A 12 -5.11 -1.66 38.11
C LEU A 12 -5.78 -2.15 36.81
N ALA A 13 -5.96 -1.25 35.84
CA ALA A 13 -6.33 -1.62 34.48
C ALA A 13 -5.16 -2.40 33.85
N ALA A 14 -5.32 -3.71 33.74
CA ALA A 14 -4.43 -4.54 32.94
C ALA A 14 -4.63 -4.17 31.46
N ALA A 15 -3.79 -3.27 30.96
CA ALA A 15 -3.67 -3.02 29.53
C ALA A 15 -3.00 -4.24 28.89
N ILE A 16 -3.82 -5.16 28.38
CA ILE A 16 -3.36 -6.23 27.50
C ILE A 16 -2.95 -5.55 26.19
N VAL A 17 -1.65 -5.27 26.05
CA VAL A 17 -1.07 -4.90 24.76
C VAL A 17 -1.11 -6.16 23.92
N ALA A 18 -2.16 -6.31 23.11
CA ALA A 18 -2.19 -7.28 22.04
C ALA A 18 -1.13 -6.87 21.01
N PHE A 19 0.09 -7.40 21.15
CA PHE A 19 1.04 -7.50 20.05
C PHE A 19 0.44 -8.45 19.02
N THR A 20 -0.44 -7.96 18.17
CA THR A 20 -0.83 -8.67 16.96
C THR A 20 0.38 -8.62 16.03
N THR A 21 1.21 -9.65 16.06
CA THR A 21 2.11 -9.99 14.95
C THR A 21 1.25 -10.51 13.78
N GLY A 22 0.39 -9.65 13.28
CA GLY A 22 -0.35 -9.84 12.05
C GLY A 22 0.06 -8.68 11.18
N THR A 23 0.87 -8.93 10.16
CA THR A 23 0.88 -8.06 9.00
C THR A 23 -0.56 -8.03 8.53
N ALA A 24 -1.30 -6.95 8.83
CA ALA A 24 -2.63 -6.76 8.28
C ALA A 24 -2.45 -6.90 6.76
N VAL A 25 -3.02 -7.97 6.19
CA VAL A 25 -2.97 -8.18 4.74
C VAL A 25 -3.57 -6.92 4.14
N ALA A 26 -2.79 -6.25 3.29
CA ALA A 26 -3.23 -5.00 2.69
C ALA A 26 -4.44 -5.29 1.80
N ASP A 27 -5.60 -4.75 2.16
CA ASP A 27 -6.81 -4.82 1.34
C ASP A 27 -6.52 -4.16 -0.03
N CYS A 28 -6.72 -4.92 -1.11
CA CYS A 28 -6.39 -4.45 -2.45
C CYS A 28 -7.14 -3.17 -2.83
N TYR A 29 -8.40 -3.01 -2.41
CA TYR A 29 -9.15 -1.78 -2.67
C TYR A 29 -8.57 -0.60 -1.90
N ALA A 30 -8.19 -0.81 -0.65
CA ALA A 30 -7.59 0.25 0.17
C ALA A 30 -6.29 0.77 -0.44
N GLU A 31 -5.44 -0.13 -0.95
CA GLU A 31 -4.15 0.26 -1.55
C GLU A 31 -4.29 0.87 -2.95
N ILE A 32 -5.25 0.42 -3.75
CA ILE A 32 -5.61 1.07 -5.02
C ILE A 32 -6.05 2.51 -4.76
N GLU A 33 -7.00 2.70 -3.83
CA GLU A 33 -7.53 4.02 -3.51
C GLU A 33 -6.49 4.93 -2.88
N LYS A 34 -5.61 4.39 -2.03
CA LYS A 34 -4.47 5.12 -1.50
C LYS A 34 -3.53 5.56 -2.62
N THR A 35 -3.22 4.68 -3.57
CA THR A 35 -2.34 4.99 -4.70
C THR A 35 -2.93 6.05 -5.63
N LYS A 36 -4.24 6.03 -5.90
CA LYS A 36 -4.92 7.10 -6.65
C LYS A 36 -4.78 8.45 -5.96
N ARG A 37 -5.01 8.52 -4.65
CA ARG A 37 -4.85 9.76 -3.87
C ARG A 37 -3.41 10.26 -3.87
N ASP A 38 -2.46 9.37 -3.61
CA ASP A 38 -1.03 9.69 -3.61
C ASP A 38 -0.58 10.20 -4.98
N TRP A 39 -0.99 9.54 -6.07
CA TRP A 39 -0.69 9.97 -7.44
C TRP A 39 -1.31 11.33 -7.75
N ALA A 40 -2.60 11.55 -7.43
CA ALA A 40 -3.24 12.83 -7.66
C ALA A 40 -2.52 14.00 -6.96
N ALA A 41 -1.97 13.76 -5.77
CA ALA A 41 -1.20 14.76 -5.01
C ALA A 41 0.10 15.19 -5.71
N LEU A 42 0.66 14.35 -6.60
CA LEU A 42 1.85 14.69 -7.38
C LEU A 42 1.59 15.75 -8.46
N LYS A 43 0.31 15.98 -8.82
CA LYS A 43 -0.10 17.00 -9.81
C LYS A 43 0.67 16.92 -11.13
N LEU A 44 0.91 15.69 -11.61
CA LEU A 44 1.64 15.46 -12.85
C LEU A 44 0.80 15.90 -14.06
N THR A 45 1.20 17.00 -14.69
CA THR A 45 0.49 17.61 -15.83
C THR A 45 1.39 17.78 -17.05
N PRO A 46 1.89 16.70 -17.68
CA PRO A 46 2.62 16.84 -18.93
C PRO A 46 1.64 17.31 -20.03
N SER A 47 2.02 18.39 -20.74
CA SER A 47 1.10 19.14 -21.60
C SER A 47 0.89 18.52 -22.99
N LYS A 48 1.76 17.61 -23.42
CA LYS A 48 1.72 16.97 -24.75
C LYS A 48 2.44 15.62 -24.75
N PRO A 49 2.25 14.77 -25.77
CA PRO A 49 3.09 13.58 -25.96
C PRO A 49 4.58 13.96 -25.96
N GLY A 50 5.38 13.28 -25.15
CA GLY A 50 6.82 13.55 -24.99
C GLY A 50 7.18 14.70 -24.03
N ALA A 51 6.21 15.47 -23.50
CA ALA A 51 6.48 16.39 -22.40
C ALA A 51 6.64 15.61 -21.09
N SER A 52 7.56 16.07 -20.24
CA SER A 52 7.72 15.58 -18.87
C SER A 52 7.04 16.51 -17.86
N SER A 53 6.64 15.92 -16.74
CA SER A 53 6.28 16.64 -15.52
C SER A 53 7.14 16.09 -14.38
N LYS A 54 7.56 16.97 -13.47
CA LYS A 54 8.44 16.59 -12.36
C LYS A 54 7.63 16.13 -11.16
N GLY A 55 7.87 14.91 -10.73
CA GLY A 55 7.31 14.32 -9.51
C GLY A 55 8.25 14.50 -8.32
N ILE A 56 8.29 13.48 -7.47
CA ILE A 56 9.08 13.46 -6.23
C ILE A 56 10.57 13.63 -6.57
N ARG A 57 11.26 14.52 -5.84
CA ARG A 57 12.69 14.82 -5.99
C ARG A 57 13.12 15.21 -7.42
N GLY A 58 12.19 15.67 -8.26
CA GLY A 58 12.49 16.10 -9.63
C GLY A 58 12.57 14.96 -10.64
N HIS A 59 12.15 13.74 -10.30
CA HIS A 59 12.02 12.64 -11.26
C HIS A 59 11.00 13.00 -12.35
N GLU A 60 11.38 12.76 -13.61
CA GLU A 60 10.57 13.15 -14.76
C GLU A 60 9.61 12.04 -15.20
N HIS A 61 8.33 12.37 -15.31
CA HIS A 61 7.32 11.47 -15.83
C HIS A 61 6.78 11.99 -17.16
N PHE A 62 6.94 11.20 -18.21
CA PHE A 62 6.44 11.51 -19.55
C PHE A 62 5.01 11.02 -19.75
N THR A 63 4.26 11.68 -20.64
CA THR A 63 2.86 11.32 -20.95
C THR A 63 2.67 9.84 -21.27
N ALA A 64 3.54 9.24 -22.10
CA ALA A 64 3.42 7.83 -22.48
C ALA A 64 3.59 6.88 -21.28
N ALA A 65 4.54 7.17 -20.38
CA ALA A 65 4.77 6.38 -19.19
C ALA A 65 3.60 6.51 -18.19
N LEU A 66 3.04 7.71 -18.02
CA LEU A 66 1.84 7.90 -17.22
C LEU A 66 0.61 7.18 -17.80
N SER A 67 0.50 7.06 -19.13
CA SER A 67 -0.56 6.26 -19.75
C SER A 67 -0.40 4.77 -19.45
N SER A 68 0.83 4.25 -19.49
CA SER A 68 1.12 2.87 -19.07
C SER A 68 0.73 2.63 -17.61
N MET A 69 1.01 3.58 -16.71
CA MET A 69 0.61 3.44 -15.30
C MET A 69 -0.92 3.47 -15.10
N ARG A 70 -1.67 4.18 -15.95
CA ARG A 70 -3.15 4.13 -15.94
C ARG A 70 -3.68 2.77 -16.37
N PHE A 71 -3.01 2.11 -17.33
CA PHE A 71 -3.34 0.75 -17.70
C PHE A 71 -3.11 -0.22 -16.52
N HIS A 72 -1.96 -0.13 -15.84
CA HIS A 72 -1.71 -0.93 -14.64
C HIS A 72 -2.76 -0.68 -13.54
N LEU A 73 -3.24 0.56 -13.40
CA LEU A 73 -4.29 0.88 -12.43
C LEU A 73 -5.61 0.17 -12.76
N GLY A 74 -6.01 0.15 -14.04
CA GLY A 74 -7.21 -0.56 -14.49
C GLY A 74 -7.09 -2.08 -14.27
N GLU A 75 -5.94 -2.67 -14.64
CA GLU A 75 -5.68 -4.09 -14.38
C GLU A 75 -5.74 -4.43 -12.88
N ALA A 76 -5.20 -3.56 -12.02
CA ALA A 76 -5.28 -3.76 -10.58
C ALA A 76 -6.73 -3.75 -10.07
N GLU A 77 -7.57 -2.85 -10.58
CA GLU A 77 -9.00 -2.81 -10.24
C GLU A 77 -9.72 -4.08 -10.69
N ASP A 78 -9.50 -4.51 -11.94
CA ASP A 78 -10.13 -5.72 -12.49
C ASP A 78 -9.72 -6.98 -11.73
N LEU A 79 -8.43 -7.12 -11.41
CA LEU A 79 -7.90 -8.24 -10.63
C LEU A 79 -8.44 -8.26 -9.20
N CYS A 80 -8.50 -7.10 -8.54
CA CYS A 80 -9.06 -6.97 -7.20
C CYS A 80 -10.56 -7.31 -7.20
N ASN A 81 -11.31 -6.86 -8.21
CA ASN A 81 -12.74 -7.17 -8.39
C ASN A 81 -13.03 -8.67 -8.53
N VAL A 82 -12.13 -9.45 -9.14
CA VAL A 82 -12.29 -10.91 -9.27
C VAL A 82 -11.65 -11.70 -8.13
N GLY A 83 -11.17 -11.03 -7.07
CA GLY A 83 -10.57 -11.65 -5.89
C GLY A 83 -9.11 -12.09 -6.08
N ASN A 84 -8.43 -11.65 -7.15
CA ASN A 84 -7.01 -11.90 -7.38
C ASN A 84 -6.16 -10.79 -6.75
N GLU A 85 -6.24 -10.68 -5.43
CA GLU A 85 -5.67 -9.56 -4.66
C GLU A 85 -4.13 -9.47 -4.79
N HIS A 86 -3.44 -10.61 -4.85
CA HIS A 86 -1.98 -10.63 -4.96
C HIS A 86 -1.50 -9.97 -6.26
N GLU A 87 -2.05 -10.39 -7.41
CA GLU A 87 -1.68 -9.83 -8.71
C GLU A 87 -2.11 -8.36 -8.82
N ALA A 88 -3.27 -8.01 -8.25
CA ALA A 88 -3.71 -6.61 -8.18
C ALA A 88 -2.67 -5.74 -7.44
N LEU A 89 -2.19 -6.19 -6.28
CA LEU A 89 -1.20 -5.46 -5.49
C LEU A 89 0.18 -5.39 -6.19
N LEU A 90 0.54 -6.37 -7.03
CA LEU A 90 1.74 -6.29 -7.87
C LEU A 90 1.65 -5.15 -8.89
N HIS A 91 0.50 -4.99 -9.55
CA HIS A 91 0.26 -3.85 -10.44
C HIS A 91 0.32 -2.52 -9.70
N VAL A 92 -0.25 -2.45 -8.48
CA VAL A 92 -0.15 -1.26 -7.63
C VAL A 92 1.31 -0.94 -7.27
N ASN A 93 2.12 -1.94 -6.93
CA ASN A 93 3.54 -1.74 -6.63
C ASN A 93 4.33 -1.17 -7.81
N ILE A 94 4.06 -1.64 -9.04
CA ILE A 94 4.68 -1.08 -10.25
C ILE A 94 4.39 0.42 -10.36
N ILE A 95 3.14 0.82 -10.15
CA ILE A 95 2.73 2.23 -10.18
C ILE A 95 3.46 3.03 -9.10
N ARG A 96 3.48 2.52 -7.87
CA ARG A 96 4.10 3.22 -6.73
C ARG A 96 5.60 3.37 -6.92
N ALA A 97 6.29 2.32 -7.38
CA ALA A 97 7.71 2.38 -7.73
C ALA A 97 7.99 3.38 -8.85
N PHE A 98 7.18 3.37 -9.93
CA PHE A 98 7.34 4.33 -11.02
C PHE A 98 7.18 5.77 -10.56
N LEU A 99 6.25 6.04 -9.64
CA LEU A 99 5.96 7.38 -9.11
C LEU A 99 6.86 7.80 -7.94
N ASP A 100 7.87 7.00 -7.58
CA ASP A 100 8.70 7.20 -6.38
C ASP A 100 7.88 7.31 -5.07
N LEU A 101 6.72 6.65 -5.02
CA LEU A 101 5.88 6.56 -3.83
C LEU A 101 6.36 5.43 -2.91
N PRO A 102 6.11 5.51 -1.59
CA PRO A 102 6.47 4.42 -0.66
C PRO A 102 5.85 3.09 -1.08
N GLU A 103 6.61 2.00 -1.05
CA GLU A 103 6.12 0.65 -1.42
C GLU A 103 5.01 0.17 -0.48
N LEU A 104 4.15 -0.71 -0.98
CA LEU A 104 3.16 -1.40 -0.17
C LEU A 104 3.84 -2.36 0.81
N GLN A 105 3.28 -2.48 2.01
CA GLN A 105 3.67 -3.54 2.94
C GLN A 105 2.92 -4.82 2.55
N HIS A 106 3.57 -5.69 1.77
CA HIS A 106 3.08 -7.05 1.49
C HIS A 106 3.78 -8.07 2.40
N PRO A 107 3.08 -9.15 2.83
CA PRO A 107 3.75 -10.25 3.49
C PRO A 107 4.84 -10.82 2.59
N THR A 108 5.99 -11.17 3.17
CA THR A 108 7.17 -11.70 2.48
C THR A 108 6.89 -13.03 1.80
N SER A 109 6.20 -13.02 0.66
CA SER A 109 6.15 -14.16 -0.24
C SER A 109 6.24 -13.69 -1.68
N HIS A 110 7.42 -13.17 -2.03
CA HIS A 110 7.89 -13.08 -3.41
C HIS A 110 8.36 -14.45 -3.93
N PHE A 111 8.01 -15.54 -3.24
CA PHE A 111 8.31 -16.90 -3.68
C PHE A 111 7.31 -17.34 -4.76
N TYR A 112 7.43 -16.78 -5.96
CA TYR A 112 6.82 -17.37 -7.15
C TYR A 112 7.84 -18.23 -7.90
N LEU A 113 7.68 -19.55 -7.72
CA LEU A 113 7.73 -20.55 -8.78
C LEU A 113 9.00 -20.69 -9.65
N TYR A 114 10.22 -20.59 -9.10
CA TYR A 114 11.28 -21.47 -9.60
C TYR A 114 11.03 -22.88 -9.04
N LYS A 115 10.13 -23.64 -9.70
CA LYS A 115 10.27 -25.10 -9.67
C LYS A 115 11.53 -25.39 -10.46
N GLY A 116 12.68 -25.35 -9.77
CA GLY A 116 13.90 -25.96 -10.29
C GLY A 116 13.55 -27.37 -10.69
N GLY A 117 13.42 -27.59 -12.00
CA GLY A 117 13.18 -28.91 -12.54
C GLY A 117 14.26 -29.79 -11.94
N LYS A 118 13.86 -30.81 -11.19
CA LYS A 118 14.76 -31.90 -10.82
C LYS A 118 15.38 -32.39 -12.14
N ARG A 119 16.64 -32.08 -12.35
CA ARG A 119 17.52 -32.84 -13.23
C ARG A 119 18.38 -33.72 -12.33
#